data_AF-A0A5C8SLJ7-F1
#
_entry.id   AF-A0A5C8SLJ7-F1
#
_cell.length_a   1.000
_cell.length_b   1.000
_cell.length_c   1.000
_cell.angle_alpha   90.00
_cell.angle_beta   90.00
_cell.angle_gamma   90.00
#
_symmetry.space_group_name_H-M   'P 1'
#
loop_
_entity.id
_entity.type
_entity.pdbx_description
1 polymer ?
#
loop_
_entity_poly.entity_id
_entity_poly.type
_entity_poly.pdbx_seq_one_letter_code
_entity_poly.pdbx_strand_id
1 'polypeptide(L)' 'MIRVAILAALALSVAGCQTVSRSTVPASLLTCSGEPAWRKGGTQRDVASYVADLRDARADCADRLDAVGRIVGPTR' A
#
# COMPACT_ATOMS: atom_id res chain seq x y z
N MET A 1 -17.50 35.03 -36.53
CA MET A 1 -16.48 35.16 -35.45
C MET A 1 -16.91 34.45 -34.16
N ILE A 2 -18.18 34.55 -33.73
CA ILE A 2 -18.71 33.88 -32.52
C ILE A 2 -18.59 32.34 -32.56
N ARG A 3 -18.81 31.71 -33.72
CA ARG A 3 -18.71 30.24 -33.88
C ARG A 3 -17.30 29.68 -33.61
N VAL A 4 -16.25 30.46 -33.92
CA VAL A 4 -14.85 30.04 -33.70
C VAL A 4 -14.51 30.10 -32.22
N ALA A 5 -15.02 31.10 -31.50
CA ALA A 5 -14.83 31.24 -30.05
C ALA A 5 -15.51 30.11 -29.26
N ILE A 6 -16.70 29.67 -29.69
CA ILE A 6 -17.41 28.54 -29.05
C ILE A 6 -16.64 27.23 -29.22
N LEU A 7 -16.11 26.98 -30.42
CA LEU A 7 -15.33 25.77 -30.69
C LEU A 7 -14.00 25.75 -29.92
N ALA A 8 -13.34 26.91 -29.79
CA ALA A 8 -12.11 27.03 -29.00
C ALA A 8 -12.38 26.82 -27.49
N ALA A 9 -13.50 27.34 -26.97
CA ALA A 9 -13.88 27.15 -25.57
C ALA A 9 -14.20 25.68 -25.25
N LEU A 10 -14.89 24.96 -26.16
CA LEU A 10 -15.14 23.53 -25.99
C LEU A 10 -13.84 22.70 -26.04
N ALA A 11 -12.88 23.07 -26.87
CA ALA A 11 -11.60 22.36 -26.96
C ALA A 11 -10.77 22.52 -25.68
N LEU A 12 -10.79 23.70 -25.04
CA LEU A 12 -10.09 23.94 -23.78
C LEU A 12 -10.69 23.15 -22.60
N SER A 13 -12.00 22.89 -22.60
CA SER A 13 -12.65 22.15 -21.51
C SER A 13 -12.30 20.65 -21.45
N VAL A 14 -11.77 20.07 -22.52
CA VAL A 14 -11.43 18.63 -22.58
C VAL A 14 -9.94 18.37 -22.32
N ALA A 15 -9.09 19.40 -22.43
CA ALA A 15 -7.64 19.28 -22.22
C ALA A 15 -7.21 19.07 -20.75
N GLY A 16 -8.13 19.23 -19.79
CA GLY A 16 -7.86 19.11 -18.35
C GLY A 16 -8.08 17.73 -17.72
N CYS A 17 -8.41 16.70 -18.50
CA CYS A 17 -8.53 15.33 -17.99
C CYS A 17 -7.15 14.69 -17.84
N GLN A 18 -6.37 15.10 -16.82
CA GLN A 18 -5.23 14.31 -16.38
C GLN A 18 -5.73 13.02 -15.71
N THR A 19 -5.59 11.89 -16.39
CA THR A 19 -5.75 10.58 -15.76
C THR A 19 -4.61 10.38 -14.77
N VAL A 20 -4.89 10.59 -13.48
CA VAL A 20 -3.95 10.25 -12.41
C VAL A 20 -3.73 8.75 -12.48
N SER A 21 -2.58 8.33 -13.02
CA SER A 21 -2.18 6.94 -13.04
C SER A 21 -2.00 6.48 -11.60
N ARG A 22 -2.91 5.63 -11.12
CA ARG A 22 -2.83 5.07 -9.77
C ARG A 22 -1.71 4.03 -9.76
N SER A 23 -0.75 4.18 -8.85
CA SER A 23 0.29 3.18 -8.63
C SER A 23 -0.35 1.81 -8.35
N THR A 24 0.08 0.79 -9.07
CA THR A 24 -0.37 -0.59 -8.83
C THR A 24 0.51 -1.21 -7.74
N VAL A 25 -0.11 -1.64 -6.65
CA VAL A 25 0.57 -2.35 -5.57
C VAL A 25 0.54 -3.85 -5.88
N PRO A 26 1.70 -4.54 -5.90
CA PRO A 26 1.75 -5.99 -6.06
C PRO A 26 0.94 -6.71 -4.98
N ALA A 27 0.15 -7.71 -5.36
CA ALA A 27 -0.70 -8.47 -4.44
C ALA A 27 0.11 -9.17 -3.32
N SER A 28 1.38 -9.53 -3.60
CA SER A 28 2.28 -10.10 -2.60
C SER A 28 2.52 -9.17 -1.42
N LEU A 29 2.45 -7.84 -1.59
CA LEU A 29 2.63 -6.88 -0.50
C LEU A 29 1.37 -6.69 0.36
N LEU A 30 0.22 -7.21 -0.07
CA LEU A 30 -1.07 -7.02 0.60
C LEU A 30 -1.35 -8.05 1.68
N THR A 31 -0.47 -9.06 1.82
CA THR A 31 -0.59 -10.11 2.82
C THR A 31 0.68 -10.16 3.64
N CYS A 32 0.55 -9.93 4.95
CA CYS A 32 1.60 -10.13 5.92
C CYS A 32 1.58 -11.57 6.45
N SER A 33 2.67 -11.99 7.09
CA SER A 33 2.70 -13.18 7.94
C SER A 33 1.55 -13.15 8.96
N GLY A 34 0.89 -14.30 9.13
CA GLY A 34 -0.20 -14.44 10.10
C GLY A 34 0.31 -14.36 11.54
N GLU A 35 -0.62 -14.11 12.47
CA GLU A 35 -0.31 -14.16 13.90
C GLU A 35 0.08 -15.60 14.31
N PRO A 36 1.22 -15.79 15.01
CA PRO A 36 1.59 -17.09 15.54
C PRO A 36 0.59 -17.57 16.59
N ALA A 37 0.37 -18.88 16.67
CA ALA A 37 -0.58 -19.45 17.62
C ALA A 37 0.05 -19.62 19.02
N TRP A 38 -0.58 -19.03 20.05
CA TRP A 38 -0.15 -19.25 21.44
C TRP A 38 -0.51 -20.66 21.94
N ARG A 39 0.45 -21.34 22.56
CA ARG A 39 0.24 -22.64 23.22
C ARG A 39 0.02 -22.47 24.71
N LYS A 40 -1.23 -22.56 25.16
CA LYS A 40 -1.56 -22.54 26.60
C LYS A 40 -0.93 -23.76 27.31
N GLY A 41 -0.32 -23.51 28.48
CA GLY A 41 0.36 -24.55 29.26
C GLY A 41 1.80 -24.84 28.83
N GLY A 42 2.39 -24.00 27.96
CA GLY A 42 3.78 -24.12 27.54
C GLY A 42 4.81 -23.77 28.62
N THR A 43 6.06 -24.10 28.34
CA THR A 43 7.25 -23.77 29.14
C THR A 43 7.67 -22.31 28.96
N GLN A 44 8.60 -21.84 29.80
CA GLN A 44 9.23 -20.52 29.60
C GLN A 44 9.96 -20.41 28.26
N ARG A 45 10.52 -21.52 27.75
CA ARG A 45 11.13 -21.55 26.42
C ARG A 45 10.08 -21.33 25.33
N ASP A 46 8.89 -21.89 25.49
CA ASP A 46 7.79 -21.69 24.53
C ASP A 46 7.31 -20.25 24.51
N VAL A 47 7.31 -19.56 25.66
CA VAL A 47 7.07 -18.11 25.74
C VAL A 47 8.11 -17.35 24.91
N ALA A 48 9.40 -17.65 25.12
CA ALA A 48 10.48 -16.97 24.41
C ALA A 48 10.40 -17.16 22.88
N SER A 49 10.12 -18.39 22.43
CA SER A 49 9.92 -18.69 21.02
C SER A 49 8.70 -17.94 20.46
N TYR A 50 7.58 -17.96 21.16
CA TYR A 50 6.37 -17.24 20.73
C TYR A 50 6.58 -15.74 20.57
N VAL A 51 7.31 -15.11 21.51
CA VAL A 51 7.65 -13.68 21.42
C VAL A 51 8.58 -13.40 20.23
N ALA A 52 9.52 -14.30 19.93
CA ALA A 52 10.36 -14.19 18.74
C ALA A 52 9.53 -14.28 17.46
N ASP A 53 8.62 -15.26 17.35
CA ASP A 53 7.73 -15.43 16.20
C ASP A 53 6.83 -14.20 16.01
N LEU A 54 6.30 -13.61 17.09
CA LEU A 54 5.51 -12.38 17.04
C LEU A 54 6.32 -11.20 16.50
N ARG A 55 7.56 -11.04 16.97
CA ARG A 55 8.46 -9.97 16.51
C ARG A 55 8.72 -10.11 15.02
N ASP A 56 8.97 -11.33 14.55
CA ASP A 56 9.31 -11.59 13.16
C ASP A 56 8.07 -11.38 12.26
N ALA A 57 6.86 -11.77 12.69
CA ALA A 57 5.61 -11.46 12.00
C ALA A 57 5.35 -9.94 11.89
N ARG A 58 5.63 -9.19 12.97
CA ARG A 58 5.56 -7.72 12.94
C ARG A 58 6.56 -7.12 11.96
N ALA A 59 7.78 -7.62 11.93
CA ALA A 59 8.83 -7.13 11.03
C ALA A 59 8.42 -7.32 9.56
N ASP A 60 7.94 -8.51 9.18
CA ASP A 60 7.43 -8.78 7.83
C ASP A 60 6.35 -7.77 7.42
N CYS A 61 5.40 -7.49 8.31
CA CYS A 61 4.32 -6.56 7.98
C CYS A 61 4.80 -5.10 7.87
N ALA A 62 5.74 -4.69 8.73
CA ALA A 62 6.34 -3.37 8.66
C ALA A 62 7.09 -3.17 7.33
N ASP A 63 7.88 -4.16 6.91
CA ASP A 63 8.65 -4.10 5.67
C ASP A 63 7.75 -4.03 4.43
N ARG A 64 6.64 -4.79 4.41
CA ARG A 64 5.65 -4.71 3.33
C ARG A 64 4.97 -3.36 3.29
N LEU A 65 4.53 -2.83 4.43
CA LEU A 65 3.88 -1.52 4.50
C LEU A 65 4.81 -0.38 4.07
N ASP A 66 6.08 -0.46 4.46
CA ASP A 66 7.11 0.49 4.00
C ASP A 66 7.30 0.40 2.47
N ALA A 67 7.34 -0.81 1.90
CA ALA A 67 7.38 -1.00 0.45
C ALA A 67 6.14 -0.43 -0.26
N VAL A 68 4.94 -0.65 0.28
CA VAL A 68 3.72 -0.02 -0.24
C VAL A 68 3.82 1.50 -0.15
N GLY A 69 4.30 2.04 0.97
CA GLY A 69 4.53 3.47 1.18
C GLY A 69 5.44 4.09 0.11
N ARG A 70 6.50 3.39 -0.31
CA ARG A 70 7.36 3.83 -1.43
C ARG A 70 6.66 3.84 -2.79
N ILE A 71 5.66 2.97 -3.00
CA ILE A 71 4.92 2.87 -4.26
C ILE A 71 3.83 3.93 -4.36
N VAL A 72 3.13 4.19 -3.25
CA VAL A 72 1.96 5.10 -3.21
C VAL A 72 2.28 6.49 -2.69
N GLY A 73 3.45 6.66 -2.07
CA GLY A 73 3.88 7.93 -1.50
C GLY A 73 4.05 9.01 -2.58
N PRO A 74 3.83 10.29 -2.22
CA PRO A 74 4.02 11.38 -3.17
C PRO A 74 5.46 11.40 -3.65
N THR A 75 5.65 11.39 -4.98
CA THR A 75 6.91 11.72 -5.62
C THR A 75 7.20 13.18 -5.27
N ARG A 76 8.20 13.40 -4.42
CA ARG A 76 8.61 14.75 -4.01
C ARG A 76 9.41 15.42 -5.12
#